data_AF-A0A2M8CGN3-F1
#
_entry.id   AF-A0A2M8CGN3-F1
#
_cell.length_a   1.000
_cell.length_b   1.000
_cell.length_c   1.000
_cell.angle_alpha   90.00
_cell.angle_beta   90.00
_cell.angle_gamma   90.00
#
_symmetry.space_group_name_H-M   'P 1'
#
loop_
_entity.id
_entity.type
_entity.pdbx_description
1 polymer ?
#
loop_
_entity_poly.entity_id
_entity_poly.type
_entity_poly.pdbx_seq_one_letter_code
_entity_poly.pdbx_strand_id
1 'polypeptide(L)' 'MENFSPFWAVAIEMVIIGIAILAFYAVVGLYLVYAERKVCAFMQCRVGPNRVGPYGFFQTIADLIKLLMKEL' A
#
# COMPACT_ATOMS: atom_id res chain seq x y z
N MET A 1 25.82 11.48 26.67
CA MET A 1 24.66 10.99 25.88
C MET A 1 23.85 10.17 26.85
N GLU A 2 22.84 10.79 27.47
CA GLU A 2 22.03 10.15 28.51
C GLU A 2 21.31 8.95 27.90
N ASN A 3 21.56 7.77 28.46
CA ASN A 3 20.85 6.56 28.08
C ASN A 3 19.39 6.76 28.47
N PHE A 4 18.50 6.95 27.50
CA PHE A 4 17.06 6.75 27.71
C PHE A 4 16.88 5.44 28.48
N SER A 5 15.97 5.40 29.46
CA SER A 5 15.75 4.16 30.21
C SER A 5 15.47 3.02 29.21
N PRO A 6 16.02 1.81 29.43
CA PRO A 6 15.90 0.71 28.46
C PRO A 6 14.47 0.43 28.01
N PHE A 7 13.50 0.72 28.87
CA PHE A 7 12.08 0.64 28.59
C PHE A 7 11.63 1.54 27.42
N TRP A 8 12.02 2.82 27.40
CA TRP A 8 11.61 3.76 26.36
C TRP A 8 12.25 3.43 25.01
N ALA A 9 13.50 2.95 25.01
CA ALA A 9 14.18 2.52 23.79
C ALA A 9 13.46 1.34 23.14
N VAL A 10 13.13 0.30 23.92
CA VAL A 10 12.40 -0.87 23.42
C VAL A 10 10.98 -0.51 22.97
N ALA A 11 10.28 0.37 23.71
CA ALA A 11 8.93 0.81 23.33
C ALA A 11 8.93 1.53 21.97
N ILE A 12 9.89 2.41 21.73
CA ILE A 12 10.03 3.13 20.46
C ILE A 12 10.34 2.16 19.31
N GLU A 13 11.25 1.20 19.53
CA GLU A 13 11.61 0.19 18.53
C GLU A 13 10.39 -0.66 18.12
N MET A 14 9.60 -1.11 19.09
CA MET A 14 8.38 -1.90 18.82
C MET A 14 7.34 -1.11 18.02
N VAL A 15 7.18 0.18 18.31
CA VAL A 15 6.26 1.06 17.57
C VAL A 15 6.74 1.24 16.12
N ILE A 16 8.04 1.46 15.93
CA ILE A 16 8.61 1.61 14.58
C ILE A 16 8.42 0.33 13.77
N ILE A 17 8.72 -0.84 14.36
CA ILE A 17 8.53 -2.14 13.70
C ILE A 17 7.05 -2.36 13.38
N GLY A 18 6.14 -2.06 14.31
CA GLY A 18 4.71 -2.18 14.08
C GLY A 18 4.22 -1.33 12.90
N ILE A 19 4.63 -0.07 12.84
CA ILE A 19 4.31 0.83 11.73
C ILE A 19 4.93 0.32 10.41
N ALA A 20 6.17 -0.16 10.44
CA ALA A 20 6.85 -0.67 9.26
C ALA A 20 6.12 -1.90 8.68
N ILE A 21 5.68 -2.83 9.53
CA ILE A 21 4.91 -4.00 9.12
C ILE A 21 3.57 -3.57 8.51
N LEU A 22 2.84 -2.66 9.17
CA LEU A 22 1.56 -2.16 8.67
C LEU A 22 1.72 -1.47 7.30
N ALA A 23 2.73 -0.62 7.15
CA ALA A 23 3.02 0.05 5.89
C ALA A 23 3.39 -0.96 4.79
N PHE A 24 4.18 -1.98 5.12
CA PHE A 24 4.55 -3.03 4.18
C PHE A 24 3.31 -3.81 3.68
N TYR A 25 2.43 -4.25 4.58
CA TYR A 25 1.19 -4.93 4.21
C TYR A 25 0.28 -4.04 3.35
N ALA A 26 0.19 -2.74 3.66
CA ALA A 26 -0.61 -1.81 2.86
C ALA A 26 -0.08 -1.69 1.41
N VAL A 27 1.24 -1.58 1.22
CA VAL A 27 1.86 -1.51 -0.10
C VAL A 27 1.67 -2.81 -0.88
N VAL A 28 1.89 -3.95 -0.23
CA VAL A 28 1.67 -5.28 -0.84
C VAL A 28 0.21 -5.44 -1.25
N GLY A 29 -0.74 -5.05 -0.39
CA GLY A 29 -2.17 -5.08 -0.70
C GLY A 29 -2.52 -4.23 -1.93
N LEU A 30 -1.99 -3.01 -2.01
CA LEU A 30 -2.17 -2.15 -3.19
C LEU A 30 -1.67 -2.84 -4.47
N TYR A 31 -0.48 -3.45 -4.42
CA TYR A 31 0.10 -4.14 -5.56
C TYR A 31 -0.71 -5.37 -5.97
N LEU A 32 -1.18 -6.17 -5.01
CA LEU A 32 -2.01 -7.35 -5.27
C LEU A 32 -3.31 -6.98 -5.98
N VAL A 33 -3.97 -5.90 -5.59
CA VAL A 33 -5.18 -5.41 -6.29
C VAL A 33 -4.87 -5.00 -7.73
N TYR A 34 -3.73 -4.34 -7.97
CA TYR A 34 -3.29 -4.02 -9.34
C TYR A 34 -3.03 -5.30 -10.16
N ALA A 35 -2.31 -6.26 -9.57
CA ALA A 35 -1.94 -7.51 -10.20
C ALA A 35 -3.18 -8.35 -10.53
N GLU A 36 -4.13 -8.48 -9.60
CA GLU A 36 -5.40 -9.18 -9.79
C GLU A 36 -6.15 -8.63 -11.01
N ARG A 37 -6.29 -7.30 -11.11
CA ARG A 37 -6.95 -6.66 -12.26
C ARG A 37 -6.26 -6.97 -13.58
N LYS A 38 -4.93 -7.04 -13.58
CA LYS A 38 -4.13 -7.33 -14.78
C LYS A 38 -4.27 -8.80 -15.19
N VAL A 39 -4.26 -9.72 -14.22
CA VAL A 39 -4.46 -11.16 -14.42
C VAL A 39 -5.87 -11.44 -14.92
N CYS A 40 -6.90 -10.87 -14.29
CA CYS A 40 -8.29 -11.00 -14.73
C CYS A 40 -8.51 -10.45 -16.15
N ALA A 41 -7.88 -9.31 -16.50
CA ALA A 41 -7.94 -8.77 -17.85
C ALA A 41 -7.26 -9.70 -18.86
N PHE A 42 -6.12 -10.30 -18.50
CA PHE A 42 -5.41 -11.27 -19.33
C PHE A 42 -6.26 -12.54 -19.57
N MET A 43 -6.88 -13.09 -18.53
CA MET A 43 -7.80 -14.24 -18.66
C MET A 43 -8.99 -13.95 -19.57
N GLN A 44 -9.47 -12.70 -19.57
CA GLN A 44 -10.61 -12.25 -20.38
C GLN A 44 -10.19 -11.74 -21.77
N CYS A 45 -8.93 -11.91 -22.18
CA CYS A 45 -8.40 -11.39 -23.45
C CYS A 45 -8.69 -9.89 -23.66
N ARG A 46 -8.69 -9.09 -22.59
CA ARG A 46 -8.87 -7.63 -22.65
C ARG A 46 -7.70 -6.88 -22.05
N VAL A 47 -7.55 -5.62 -22.43
CA VAL A 47 -6.48 -4.77 -21.88
C VAL A 47 -6.82 -4.40 -20.44
N GLY A 48 -5.85 -4.65 -19.54
CA GLY A 48 -5.91 -4.24 -18.14
C GLY A 48 -5.74 -2.72 -17.95
N PRO A 49 -5.49 -2.25 -16.73
CA PRO A 49 -5.31 -0.82 -16.46
C PRO A 49 -4.20 -0.20 -17.31
N ASN A 50 -4.51 0.81 -18.14
CA ASN A 50 -3.53 1.46 -19.05
C ASN A 50 -3.70 2.99 -19.18
N ARG A 51 -4.56 3.63 -18.36
CA ARG A 51 -4.95 5.04 -18.57
C ARG A 51 -4.32 6.04 -17.59
N VAL A 52 -4.01 5.62 -16.38
CA VAL A 52 -3.54 6.48 -15.28
C VAL A 52 -2.05 6.26 -15.05
N GLY A 53 -1.25 6.66 -16.05
CA GLY A 53 0.21 6.53 -16.07
C GLY A 53 0.75 5.30 -16.81
N PRO A 54 2.09 5.12 -16.84
CA PRO A 54 2.72 3.99 -17.52
C PRO A 54 2.22 2.67 -16.93
N TYR A 55 1.67 1.81 -17.78
CA TYR A 55 1.02 0.54 -17.39
C TYR A 55 -0.10 0.67 -16.35
N GLY A 56 -0.69 1.86 -16.17
CA GLY A 56 -1.77 2.08 -15.21
C GLY A 56 -1.36 1.98 -13.73
N PHE A 57 -0.09 2.18 -13.40
CA PHE A 57 0.43 2.07 -12.02
C PHE A 57 -0.27 3.02 -11.04
N PHE A 58 -0.63 4.24 -11.45
CA PHE A 58 -1.30 5.20 -10.56
C PHE A 58 -2.79 4.86 -10.32
N GLN A 59 -3.34 3.80 -10.91
CA GLN A 59 -4.74 3.40 -10.71
C GLN A 59 -5.05 3.06 -9.26
N THR A 60 -4.15 2.35 -8.59
CA THR A 60 -4.34 1.96 -7.19
C THR A 60 -4.30 3.15 -6.25
N ILE A 61 -3.48 4.16 -6.56
CA ILE A 61 -3.43 5.42 -5.81
C ILE A 61 -4.70 6.24 -6.03
N ALA A 62 -5.19 6.33 -7.27
CA ALA A 62 -6.45 7.01 -7.57
C ALA A 62 -7.64 6.34 -6.85
N ASP A 63 -7.66 5.01 -6.79
CA ASP A 63 -8.69 4.27 -6.06
C ASP A 63 -8.59 4.46 -4.54
N LEU A 64 -7.37 4.54 -3.99
CA LEU A 64 -7.15 4.86 -2.58
C LEU A 64 -7.69 6.26 -2.25
N ILE A 65 -7.36 7.28 -3.05
CA ILE A 65 -7.85 8.65 -2.87
C ILE A 65 -9.38 8.67 -2.95
N LYS A 66 -9.96 7.97 -3.94
CA LYS A 66 -11.41 7.83 -4.08
C LYS A 66 -12.05 7.23 -2.83
N LEU A 67 -11.45 6.21 -2.22
CA LEU A 67 -11.94 5.59 -0.99
C LEU A 67 -11.83 6.52 0.21
N LEU A 68 -10.74 7.29 0.33
CA LEU A 68 -10.55 8.26 1.42
C LEU A 68 -11.50 9.46 1.35
N MET A 69 -11.87 9.88 0.14
CA MET A 69 -12.84 10.95 -0.09
C MET A 69 -14.29 10.45 -0.05
N LYS A 70 -14.50 9.14 -0.07
CA LYS A 70 -15.84 8.56 0.01
C LYS A 70 -16.35 8.76 1.43
N GLU A 71 -17.50 9.44 1.56
CA GLU A 71 -18.14 9.78 2.84
C GLU A 71 -17.48 10.91 3.67
N LEU A 72 -16.57 11.71 3.09
CA LEU A 72 -16.17 13.00 3.66
C LEU A 72 -17.22 14.10 3.35
#